data_AF-A0A9N7N6U8-F1
#
_entry.id   AF-A0A9N7N6U8-F1
#
_cell.length_a   1.000
_cell.length_b   1.000
_cell.length_c   1.000
_cell.angle_alpha   90.00
_cell.angle_beta   90.00
_cell.angle_gamma   90.00
#
_symmetry.space_group_name_H-M   'P 1'
#
loop_
_entity.id
_entity.type
_entity.pdbx_description
1 polymer ?
#
loop_
_entity_poly.entity_id
_entity_poly.type
_entity_poly.pdbx_seq_one_letter_code
_entity_poly.pdbx_strand_id
1 'polypeptide(L)'
;MLHFHGNYLGLVIRTGLVTGIISLTEGIAVGRTFAALKNYQVDGNKEMIANGLMNIVGSTTSCYVTTGAFSRSAVNHNAGCKTALSNIIMAVTVIVTLLFLMPLFQYTPNVVLGAIIVTAVVGLTDVPTACQIWKVDKFDFLVMLCAFFGVLFISVQEGLAIALVLVNPLGEVIEKLQCADNAKEYERAECLFLTVGEAVSFHLQNVKSFV
;
A
#
# COMPACT_ATOMS: atom_id res chain seq x y z
N MET A 1 30.31 -6.02 -7.55
CA MET A 1 30.69 -5.93 -6.13
C MET A 1 29.95 -4.77 -5.49
N LEU A 2 29.19 -5.00 -4.40
CA LEU A 2 28.55 -3.94 -3.62
C LEU A 2 29.63 -3.13 -2.89
N HIS A 3 30.07 -2.01 -3.48
CA HIS A 3 30.96 -1.07 -2.81
C HIS A 3 30.15 -0.26 -1.78
N PHE A 4 30.14 -0.70 -0.52
CA PHE A 4 29.59 0.07 0.60
C PHE A 4 30.46 1.29 0.88
N HIS A 5 30.20 2.39 0.18
CA HIS A 5 30.69 3.70 0.60
C HIS A 5 29.87 4.15 1.83
N GLY A 6 30.55 4.43 2.95
CA GLY A 6 29.90 4.80 4.22
C GLY A 6 28.93 5.99 4.12
N ASN A 7 29.11 6.86 3.11
CA ASN A 7 28.25 8.01 2.85
C ASN A 7 26.82 7.64 2.40
N TYR A 8 26.61 6.47 1.78
CA TYR A 8 25.29 6.05 1.30
C TYR A 8 24.53 5.21 2.32
N LEU A 9 25.19 4.74 3.38
CA LEU A 9 24.57 3.87 4.38
C LEU A 9 23.41 4.58 5.09
N GLY A 10 23.60 5.84 5.49
CA GLY A 10 22.53 6.63 6.13
C GLY A 10 21.33 6.86 5.21
N LEU A 11 21.58 7.11 3.91
CA LEU A 11 20.52 7.29 2.92
C LEU A 11 19.74 5.99 2.70
N VAL A 12 20.43 4.86 2.56
CA VAL A 12 19.82 3.55 2.32
C VAL A 12 18.98 3.10 3.52
N ILE A 13 19.46 3.32 4.75
CA ILE A 13 18.69 3.01 5.96
C ILE A 13 17.41 3.85 6.00
N ARG A 14 17.50 5.17 5.75
CA ARG A 14 16.34 6.06 5.75
C ARG A 14 15.31 5.67 4.69
N THR A 15 15.75 5.48 3.45
CA THR A 15 14.86 5.13 2.34
C THR A 15 14.28 3.71 2.50
N GLY A 16 15.07 2.76 3.01
CA GLY A 16 14.62 1.40 3.29
C GLY A 16 13.55 1.35 4.39
N LEU A 17 13.69 2.15 5.44
CA LEU A 17 12.71 2.23 6.53
C LEU A 17 11.38 2.82 6.01
N VAL A 18 11.43 3.92 5.27
CA VAL A 18 10.23 4.55 4.70
C VAL A 18 9.52 3.63 3.71
N THR A 19 10.25 3.03 2.76
CA THR A 19 9.66 2.11 1.77
C THR A 19 9.15 0.81 2.40
N GLY A 20 9.79 0.33 3.46
CA GLY A 20 9.32 -0.82 4.25
C GLY A 20 7.97 -0.57 4.91
N ILE A 21 7.79 0.57 5.58
CA ILE A 21 6.50 0.94 6.20
C ILE A 21 5.39 1.05 5.14
N ILE A 22 5.68 1.69 4.00
CA ILE A 22 4.72 1.82 2.90
C ILE A 22 4.35 0.44 2.36
N SER A 23 5.33 -0.44 2.12
CA SER A 23 5.11 -1.81 1.64
C SER A 23 4.22 -2.63 2.58
N LEU A 24 4.47 -2.55 3.90
CA LEU A 24 3.66 -3.25 4.90
C LEU A 24 2.22 -2.71 4.94
N THR A 25 2.07 -1.39 4.88
CA THR A 25 0.75 -0.74 4.91
C THR A 25 -0.07 -1.11 3.67
N GLU A 26 0.54 -1.05 2.48
CA GLU A 26 -0.09 -1.45 1.22
C GLU A 26 -0.44 -2.94 1.23
N GLY A 27 0.47 -3.80 1.67
CA GLY A 27 0.24 -5.24 1.77
C GLY A 27 -0.97 -5.59 2.65
N ILE A 28 -1.06 -5.01 3.84
CA ILE A 28 -2.18 -5.22 4.77
C ILE A 28 -3.49 -4.65 4.20
N ALA A 29 -3.45 -3.47 3.56
CA ALA A 29 -4.62 -2.87 2.94
C ALA A 29 -5.18 -3.73 1.81
N VAL A 30 -4.31 -4.27 0.94
CA VAL A 30 -4.71 -5.21 -0.12
C VAL A 30 -5.24 -6.52 0.50
N GLY A 31 -4.57 -7.07 1.50
CA GLY A 31 -5.04 -8.27 2.20
C GLY A 31 -6.46 -8.10 2.77
N ARG A 32 -6.72 -6.98 3.45
CA ARG A 32 -8.03 -6.67 4.05
C ARG A 32 -9.12 -6.42 3.01
N THR A 33 -8.83 -5.78 1.87
CA THR A 33 -9.82 -5.56 0.81
C THR A 33 -10.30 -6.88 0.21
N PHE A 34 -9.40 -7.83 -0.06
CA PHE A 34 -9.80 -9.17 -0.53
C PHE A 34 -10.43 -10.03 0.57
N ALA A 35 -10.05 -9.83 1.84
CA ALA A 35 -10.69 -10.46 3.01
C ALA A 35 -12.17 -10.11 3.11
N ALA A 36 -12.47 -8.81 2.97
CA ALA A 36 -13.84 -8.28 3.02
C ALA A 36 -14.69 -8.84 1.87
N LEU A 37 -14.14 -8.97 0.66
CA LEU A 37 -14.86 -9.52 -0.50
C LEU A 37 -15.24 -11.00 -0.33
N LYS A 38 -14.42 -11.78 0.38
CA LYS A 38 -14.59 -13.23 0.57
C LYS A 38 -15.10 -13.60 1.97
N ASN A 39 -15.39 -12.62 2.82
CA ASN A 39 -15.84 -12.79 4.21
C ASN A 39 -14.94 -13.74 5.04
N TYR A 40 -13.62 -13.65 4.88
CA TYR A 40 -12.68 -14.33 5.76
C TYR A 40 -11.91 -13.32 6.61
N GLN A 41 -11.47 -13.76 7.79
CA GLN A 41 -10.68 -12.94 8.70
C GLN A 41 -9.21 -12.98 8.28
N VAL A 42 -8.60 -11.82 8.03
CA VAL A 42 -7.16 -11.67 7.81
C VAL A 42 -6.50 -11.17 9.07
N ASP A 43 -5.52 -11.94 9.55
CA ASP A 43 -4.69 -11.57 10.69
C ASP A 43 -3.53 -10.69 10.22
N GLY A 44 -3.59 -9.40 10.57
CA GLY A 44 -2.58 -8.41 10.16
C GLY A 44 -1.16 -8.74 10.65
N ASN A 45 -1.02 -9.39 11.80
CA ASN A 45 0.31 -9.77 12.32
C ASN A 45 0.94 -10.86 11.45
N LYS A 46 0.14 -11.83 10.98
CA LYS A 46 0.61 -12.89 10.10
C LYS A 46 0.98 -12.35 8.72
N GLU A 47 0.18 -11.43 8.17
CA GLU A 47 0.49 -10.75 6.91
C GLU A 47 1.77 -9.91 7.02
N MET A 48 1.99 -9.21 8.14
CA MET A 48 3.20 -8.43 8.38
C MET A 48 4.45 -9.31 8.45
N ILE A 49 4.39 -10.44 9.15
CA ILE A 49 5.47 -11.43 9.21
C ILE A 49 5.73 -12.02 7.82
N ALA A 50 4.68 -12.36 7.07
CA ALA A 50 4.80 -12.91 5.71
C ALA A 50 5.47 -11.92 4.75
N ASN A 51 5.04 -10.65 4.74
CA ASN A 51 5.61 -9.62 3.88
C ASN A 51 7.07 -9.28 4.27
N GLY A 52 7.39 -9.29 5.57
CA GLY A 52 8.75 -9.14 6.06
C GLY A 52 9.67 -10.29 5.63
N LEU A 53 9.23 -11.54 5.84
CA LEU A 53 10.00 -12.73 5.47
C LEU A 53 10.24 -12.80 3.96
N MET A 54 9.21 -12.48 3.15
CA MET A 54 9.32 -12.42 1.70
C MET A 54 10.41 -11.44 1.25
N ASN A 55 10.47 -10.24 1.84
CA ASN A 55 11.48 -9.24 1.50
C ASN A 55 12.88 -9.62 2.00
N ILE A 56 13.00 -10.28 3.16
CA ILE A 56 14.29 -10.82 3.65
C ILE A 56 14.82 -11.87 2.66
N VAL A 57 14.00 -12.84 2.29
CA VAL A 57 14.39 -13.88 1.31
C VAL A 57 14.69 -13.24 -0.05
N GLY A 58 13.86 -12.31 -0.52
CA GLY A 58 14.05 -11.59 -1.79
C GLY A 58 15.35 -10.78 -1.85
N SER A 59 15.79 -10.20 -0.74
CA SER A 59 17.03 -9.41 -0.68
C SER A 59 18.27 -10.24 -1.03
N THR A 60 18.26 -11.55 -0.74
CA THR A 60 19.36 -12.47 -1.09
C THR A 60 19.48 -12.71 -2.60
N THR A 61 18.41 -12.44 -3.36
CA THR A 61 18.31 -12.71 -4.80
C THR A 61 18.34 -11.41 -5.63
N SER A 62 18.83 -10.30 -5.07
CA SER A 62 18.82 -8.97 -5.72
C SER A 62 17.42 -8.49 -6.13
N CYS A 63 16.38 -8.87 -5.38
CA CYS A 63 15.01 -8.43 -5.63
C CYS A 63 14.76 -7.01 -5.10
N TYR A 64 13.86 -6.28 -5.75
CA TYR A 64 13.32 -5.04 -5.21
C TYR A 64 12.31 -5.30 -4.08
N VAL A 65 12.05 -4.29 -3.25
CA VAL A 65 11.02 -4.36 -2.21
C VAL A 65 9.70 -4.76 -2.86
N THR A 66 9.16 -5.89 -2.42
CA THR A 66 7.89 -6.43 -2.89
C THR A 66 6.80 -6.08 -1.90
N THR A 67 5.62 -5.73 -2.42
CA THR A 67 4.43 -5.32 -1.67
C THR A 67 3.21 -6.13 -2.15
N GLY A 68 2.04 -5.94 -1.51
CA GLY A 68 0.79 -6.52 -1.98
C GLY A 68 0.32 -5.85 -3.27
N ALA A 69 0.20 -6.60 -4.36
CA ALA A 69 -0.20 -6.05 -5.66
C ALA A 69 -1.71 -6.17 -5.89
N PHE A 70 -2.45 -5.05 -5.80
CA PHE A 70 -3.90 -5.03 -6.02
C PHE A 70 -4.28 -5.57 -7.42
N SER A 71 -3.62 -5.09 -8.47
CA SER A 71 -3.93 -5.48 -9.85
C SER A 71 -3.79 -7.00 -10.09
N ARG A 72 -2.68 -7.60 -9.64
CA ARG A 72 -2.45 -9.06 -9.79
C ARG A 72 -3.43 -9.88 -8.97
N SER A 73 -3.69 -9.47 -7.74
CA SER A 73 -4.67 -10.14 -6.87
C SER A 73 -6.09 -10.03 -7.42
N ALA A 74 -6.47 -8.90 -8.01
CA ALA A 74 -7.78 -8.70 -8.62
C ALA A 74 -7.98 -9.60 -9.84
N VAL A 75 -6.98 -9.69 -10.72
CA VAL A 75 -7.02 -10.61 -11.88
C VAL A 75 -7.10 -12.06 -11.41
N ASN A 76 -6.29 -12.45 -10.42
CA ASN A 76 -6.30 -13.80 -9.87
C ASN A 76 -7.65 -14.14 -9.21
N HIS A 77 -8.26 -13.17 -8.54
CA HIS A 77 -9.58 -13.29 -7.94
C HIS A 77 -10.68 -13.44 -9.03
N ASN A 78 -10.63 -12.61 -10.07
CA ASN A 78 -11.59 -12.64 -11.18
C ASN A 78 -11.46 -13.91 -12.03
N ALA A 79 -10.26 -14.50 -12.09
CA ALA A 79 -10.03 -15.81 -12.70
C ALA A 79 -10.62 -16.99 -11.87
N GLY A 80 -11.21 -16.71 -10.70
CA GLY A 80 -11.89 -17.71 -9.88
C GLY A 80 -10.96 -18.59 -9.05
N CYS A 81 -9.70 -18.16 -8.81
CA CYS A 81 -8.76 -18.94 -8.01
C CYS A 81 -9.20 -19.08 -6.55
N LYS A 82 -9.01 -20.29 -6.01
CA LYS A 82 -9.40 -20.66 -4.63
C LYS A 82 -8.23 -21.10 -3.75
N THR A 83 -7.05 -21.34 -4.35
CA THR A 83 -5.90 -21.94 -3.67
C THR A 83 -4.62 -21.18 -3.94
N ALA A 84 -3.66 -21.24 -2.99
CA ALA A 84 -2.33 -20.65 -3.14
C ALA A 84 -1.51 -21.21 -4.33
N LEU A 85 -1.91 -22.37 -4.87
CA LEU A 85 -1.30 -22.97 -6.06
C LEU A 85 -1.26 -22.01 -7.27
N SER A 86 -2.24 -21.11 -7.38
CA SER A 86 -2.25 -20.10 -8.46
C SER A 86 -1.01 -19.22 -8.44
N ASN A 87 -0.57 -18.79 -7.26
CA ASN A 87 0.63 -17.94 -7.14
C ASN A 87 1.91 -18.70 -7.52
N ILE A 88 1.97 -20.01 -7.24
CA ILE A 88 3.09 -20.87 -7.65
C ILE A 88 3.13 -21.01 -9.18
N ILE A 89 1.98 -21.29 -9.79
CA ILE A 89 1.87 -21.40 -11.26
C ILE A 89 2.24 -20.08 -11.93
N MET A 90 1.78 -18.95 -11.37
CA MET A 90 2.16 -17.62 -11.84
C MET A 90 3.68 -17.40 -11.76
N ALA A 91 4.32 -17.73 -10.64
CA ALA A 91 5.77 -17.58 -10.48
C ALA A 91 6.56 -18.45 -11.47
N VAL A 92 6.19 -19.72 -11.64
CA VAL A 92 6.82 -20.64 -12.61
C VAL A 92 6.64 -20.13 -14.04
N THR A 93 5.43 -19.66 -14.38
CA THR A 93 5.15 -19.10 -15.70
C THR A 93 6.01 -17.88 -15.98
N VAL A 94 6.18 -16.97 -15.01
CA VAL A 94 7.06 -15.80 -15.14
C VAL A 94 8.50 -16.25 -15.40
N ILE A 95 9.02 -17.23 -14.65
CA ILE A 95 10.38 -17.76 -14.86
C ILE A 95 10.54 -18.34 -16.27
N VAL A 96 9.59 -19.15 -16.73
CA VAL A 96 9.62 -19.74 -18.08
C VAL A 96 9.56 -18.65 -19.15
N THR A 97 8.68 -17.65 -19.00
CA THR A 97 8.59 -16.55 -19.97
C THR A 97 9.88 -15.71 -20.01
N LEU A 98 10.53 -15.48 -18.87
CA LEU A 98 11.81 -14.78 -18.86
C LEU A 98 12.93 -15.64 -19.47
N LEU A 99 12.91 -16.96 -19.33
CA LEU A 99 13.96 -17.80 -19.89
C LEU A 99 13.83 -17.97 -21.42
N PHE A 100 12.62 -18.14 -21.93
CA PHE A 100 12.37 -18.42 -23.35
C PHE A 100 11.97 -17.19 -24.18
N LEU A 101 11.23 -16.24 -23.59
CA LEU A 101 10.67 -15.07 -24.29
C LEU A 101 11.47 -13.78 -24.06
N MET A 102 12.48 -13.78 -23.19
CA MET A 102 13.38 -12.63 -23.03
C MET A 102 14.01 -12.10 -24.33
N PRO A 103 14.47 -12.91 -25.31
CA PRO A 103 14.96 -12.37 -26.58
C PRO A 103 13.88 -11.63 -27.38
N LEU A 104 12.60 -11.95 -27.20
CA LEU A 104 11.49 -11.24 -27.81
C LEU A 104 11.24 -9.89 -27.12
N PHE A 105 11.33 -9.86 -25.79
CA PHE A 105 11.09 -8.64 -25.01
C PHE A 105 12.15 -7.55 -25.20
N GLN A 106 13.37 -7.89 -25.63
CA GLN A 106 14.43 -6.92 -25.95
C GLN A 106 14.01 -5.90 -27.01
N TYR A 107 13.09 -6.26 -27.92
CA TYR A 107 12.63 -5.38 -28.99
C TYR A 107 11.37 -4.57 -28.63
N THR A 108 10.89 -4.66 -27.38
CA THR A 108 9.67 -3.98 -26.97
C THR A 108 9.90 -2.48 -26.87
N PRO A 109 9.25 -1.64 -27.70
CA PRO A 109 9.41 -0.19 -27.61
C PRO A 109 8.80 0.35 -26.32
N ASN A 110 9.40 1.39 -25.74
CA ASN A 110 8.93 2.04 -24.52
C ASN A 110 7.46 2.49 -24.59
N VAL A 111 6.95 2.77 -25.79
CA VAL A 111 5.55 3.15 -26.03
C VAL A 111 4.58 2.04 -25.61
N VAL A 112 4.91 0.78 -25.89
CA VAL A 112 4.07 -0.37 -25.52
C VAL A 112 4.05 -0.55 -24.01
N LEU A 113 5.21 -0.39 -23.34
CA LEU A 113 5.28 -0.41 -21.88
C LEU A 113 4.44 0.70 -21.24
N GLY A 114 4.52 1.92 -21.78
CA GLY A 114 3.70 3.05 -21.34
C GLY A 114 2.20 2.78 -21.51
N ALA A 115 1.78 2.22 -22.64
CA ALA A 115 0.39 1.84 -22.88
C ALA A 115 -0.12 0.80 -21.86
N ILE A 116 0.70 -0.21 -21.53
CA ILE A 116 0.36 -1.22 -20.51
C ILE A 116 0.17 -0.56 -19.14
N ILE A 117 1.06 0.36 -18.73
CA ILE A 117 0.93 1.06 -17.45
C ILE A 117 -0.35 1.92 -17.41
N VAL A 118 -0.63 2.70 -18.45
CA VAL A 118 -1.83 3.56 -18.51
C VAL A 118 -3.09 2.71 -18.43
N THR A 119 -3.17 1.61 -19.18
CA THR A 119 -4.33 0.70 -19.13
C THR A 119 -4.51 0.05 -17.76
N ALA A 120 -3.42 -0.31 -17.08
CA ALA A 120 -3.47 -0.85 -15.72
C ALA A 120 -3.99 0.16 -14.69
N VAL A 121 -3.56 1.43 -14.79
CA VAL A 121 -4.01 2.51 -13.89
C VAL A 121 -5.48 2.85 -14.13
N VAL A 122 -5.92 2.91 -15.39
CA VAL A 122 -7.33 3.12 -15.72
C VAL A 122 -8.20 1.99 -15.17
N GLY A 123 -7.74 0.74 -15.26
CA GLY A 123 -8.44 -0.41 -14.69
C GLY A 123 -8.49 -0.44 -13.15
N LEU A 124 -7.59 0.30 -12.48
CA LEU A 124 -7.58 0.43 -11.02
C LEU A 124 -8.42 1.63 -10.52
N THR A 125 -8.67 2.61 -11.39
CA THR A 125 -9.35 3.85 -11.01
C THR A 125 -10.86 3.68 -11.02
N ASP A 126 -11.48 3.65 -9.83
CA ASP A 126 -12.91 3.51 -9.67
C ASP A 126 -13.63 4.88 -9.53
N VAL A 127 -13.91 5.50 -10.68
CA VAL A 127 -14.62 6.79 -10.78
C VAL A 127 -16.02 6.76 -10.13
N PRO A 128 -16.87 5.72 -10.29
CA PRO A 128 -18.18 5.73 -9.64
C PRO A 128 -18.08 5.70 -8.11
N THR A 129 -17.11 5.00 -7.54
CA THR A 129 -16.85 5.05 -6.08
C THR A 129 -16.45 6.46 -5.63
N ALA A 130 -15.61 7.15 -6.39
CA ALA A 130 -15.26 8.56 -6.11
C ALA A 130 -16.49 9.49 -6.13
N CYS A 131 -17.42 9.30 -7.08
CA CYS A 131 -18.67 10.04 -7.12
C CYS A 131 -19.62 9.71 -5.96
N GLN A 132 -19.58 8.47 -5.47
CA GLN A 132 -20.37 8.06 -4.32
C GLN A 132 -19.85 8.69 -3.03
N ILE A 133 -18.52 8.75 -2.84
CA ILE A 133 -17.88 9.42 -1.70
C ILE A 133 -18.30 10.90 -1.66
N TRP A 134 -18.30 11.60 -2.81
CA TRP A 134 -18.76 13.00 -2.88
C TRP A 134 -20.19 13.22 -2.35
N LYS A 135 -21.08 12.24 -2.53
CA LYS A 135 -22.47 12.32 -2.07
C LYS A 135 -22.64 11.97 -0.59
N VAL A 136 -21.74 11.14 -0.04
CA VAL A 136 -21.80 10.68 1.35
C VAL A 136 -21.12 11.70 2.27
N ASP A 137 -19.86 12.01 2.02
CA ASP A 137 -19.08 12.94 2.84
C ASP A 137 -18.13 13.78 1.98
N LYS A 138 -18.30 15.11 2.07
CA LYS A 138 -17.48 16.09 1.35
C LYS A 138 -16.06 16.17 1.90
N PHE A 139 -15.85 15.86 3.18
CA PHE A 139 -14.53 15.85 3.81
C PHE A 139 -13.70 14.64 3.37
N ASP A 140 -14.29 13.45 3.33
CA ASP A 140 -13.60 12.26 2.80
C ASP A 140 -13.21 12.43 1.33
N PHE A 141 -14.07 13.10 0.54
CA PHE A 141 -13.73 13.46 -0.82
C PHE A 141 -12.54 14.45 -0.88
N LEU A 142 -12.51 15.46 0.00
CA LEU A 142 -11.40 16.42 0.07
C LEU A 142 -10.09 15.71 0.44
N VAL A 143 -10.12 14.76 1.39
CA VAL A 143 -8.96 13.94 1.76
C VAL A 143 -8.44 13.15 0.57
N MET A 144 -9.33 12.46 -0.15
CA MET A 144 -8.98 11.71 -1.36
C MET A 144 -8.35 12.61 -2.42
N LEU A 145 -8.90 13.80 -2.63
CA LEU A 145 -8.42 14.76 -3.62
C LEU A 145 -7.06 15.36 -3.22
N CYS A 146 -6.88 15.70 -1.94
CA CYS A 146 -5.60 16.11 -1.37
C CYS A 146 -4.53 15.03 -1.49
N ALA A 147 -4.88 13.76 -1.22
CA ALA A 147 -3.97 12.64 -1.39
C ALA A 147 -3.55 12.47 -2.86
N PHE A 148 -4.52 12.53 -3.79
CA PHE A 148 -4.27 12.42 -5.22
C PHE A 148 -3.34 13.51 -5.74
N PHE A 149 -3.64 14.78 -5.46
CA PHE A 149 -2.80 15.90 -5.88
C PHE A 149 -1.48 15.97 -5.12
N GLY A 150 -1.46 15.57 -3.84
CA GLY A 150 -0.23 15.50 -3.05
C GLY A 150 0.79 14.51 -3.62
N VAL A 151 0.32 13.33 -4.04
CA VAL A 151 1.18 12.34 -4.71
C VAL A 151 1.62 12.83 -6.10
N LEU A 152 0.74 13.49 -6.85
CA LEU A 152 1.01 13.95 -8.22
C LEU A 152 2.04 15.10 -8.28
N PHE A 153 1.96 16.07 -7.36
CA PHE A 153 2.81 17.27 -7.38
C PHE A 153 4.06 17.19 -6.52
N ILE A 154 4.04 16.44 -5.42
CA ILE A 154 5.14 16.41 -4.45
C ILE A 154 5.92 15.10 -4.59
N SER A 155 5.37 14.02 -4.05
CA SER A 155 5.94 12.67 -4.03
C SER A 155 4.97 11.73 -3.33
N VAL A 156 5.11 10.42 -3.58
CA VAL A 156 4.27 9.38 -2.94
C VAL A 156 4.36 9.45 -1.41
N GLN A 157 5.57 9.62 -0.86
CA GLN A 157 5.80 9.64 0.59
C GLN A 157 5.11 10.82 1.28
N GLU A 158 5.32 12.03 0.74
CA GLU A 158 4.75 13.26 1.31
C GLU A 158 3.25 13.37 1.05
N GLY A 159 2.78 12.94 -0.13
CA GLY A 159 1.35 12.90 -0.46
C GLY A 159 0.56 11.98 0.49
N LEU A 160 1.11 10.81 0.80
CA LEU A 160 0.52 9.90 1.78
C LEU A 160 0.57 10.48 3.20
N ALA A 161 1.68 11.13 3.58
CA ALA A 161 1.80 11.77 4.89
C ALA A 161 0.77 12.89 5.09
N ILE A 162 0.58 13.75 4.09
CA ILE A 162 -0.44 14.82 4.12
C ILE A 162 -1.84 14.22 4.26
N ALA A 163 -2.14 13.15 3.53
CA ALA A 163 -3.43 12.48 3.62
C ALA A 163 -3.70 11.94 5.03
N LEU A 164 -2.72 11.28 5.65
CA LEU A 164 -2.83 10.75 7.02
C LEU A 164 -2.99 11.86 8.07
N VAL A 165 -2.25 12.95 7.94
CA VAL A 165 -2.36 14.12 8.83
C VAL A 165 -3.71 14.79 8.70
N LEU A 166 -4.31 14.81 7.51
CA LEU A 166 -5.64 15.37 7.30
C LEU A 166 -6.76 14.44 7.84
N VAL A 167 -6.54 13.12 7.76
CA VAL A 167 -7.46 12.11 8.34
C VAL A 167 -7.48 12.16 9.86
N ASN A 168 -6.33 12.36 10.53
CA ASN A 168 -6.24 12.34 12.01
C ASN A 168 -7.20 13.32 12.73
N PRO A 169 -7.21 14.63 12.43
CA PRO A 169 -8.11 15.59 13.09
C PRO A 169 -9.57 15.33 12.75
N LEU A 170 -9.87 14.77 11.56
CA LEU A 170 -11.23 14.38 11.20
C LEU A 170 -11.66 13.10 11.93
N GLY A 171 -10.76 12.13 12.11
CA GLY A 171 -10.98 10.92 12.89
C GLY A 171 -11.26 11.24 14.36
N GLU A 172 -10.52 12.17 14.95
CA GLU A 172 -10.77 12.64 16.31
C GLU A 172 -12.15 13.33 16.41
N VAL A 173 -12.51 14.19 15.45
CA VAL A 173 -13.83 14.84 15.44
C VAL A 173 -14.96 13.83 15.24
N ILE A 174 -14.82 12.84 14.36
CA ILE A 174 -15.81 11.79 14.12
C ILE A 174 -15.91 10.89 15.35
N GLU A 175 -14.81 10.48 15.98
CA GLU A 175 -14.82 9.70 17.22
C GLU A 175 -15.51 10.47 18.34
N LYS A 176 -15.28 11.78 18.47
CA LYS A 176 -15.98 12.64 19.45
C LYS A 176 -17.46 12.79 19.13
N LEU A 177 -17.85 12.90 17.86
CA LEU A 177 -19.25 12.97 17.44
C LEU A 177 -19.98 11.63 17.62
N GLN A 178 -19.31 10.53 17.32
CA GLN A 178 -19.84 9.17 17.44
C GLN A 178 -19.89 8.73 18.91
N CYS A 179 -18.93 9.17 19.75
CA CYS A 179 -19.01 9.04 21.20
C CYS A 179 -20.10 9.93 21.81
N ALA A 180 -20.38 11.10 21.23
CA ALA A 180 -21.52 11.95 21.63
C ALA A 180 -22.88 11.35 21.23
N ASP A 181 -22.96 10.64 20.11
CA ASP A 181 -24.15 9.91 19.66
C ASP A 181 -24.35 8.60 20.46
N ASN A 182 -23.25 7.86 20.70
CA ASN A 182 -23.21 6.64 21.50
C ASN A 182 -23.33 6.88 23.02
N ALA A 183 -23.33 8.13 23.50
CA ALA A 183 -23.59 8.44 24.92
C ALA A 183 -25.04 8.14 25.37
N LYS A 184 -25.87 7.51 24.51
CA LYS A 184 -27.12 6.85 24.88
C LYS A 184 -27.01 5.34 25.12
N GLU A 185 -25.88 4.69 24.86
CA GLU A 185 -25.70 3.25 25.10
C GLU A 185 -24.31 2.89 25.64
N TYR A 186 -24.34 2.21 26.78
CA TYR A 186 -23.30 2.05 27.79
C TYR A 186 -22.18 1.05 27.42
N GLU A 187 -20.93 1.48 27.68
CA GLU A 187 -19.78 0.70 28.22
C GLU A 187 -19.25 -0.54 27.45
N ARG A 188 -18.11 -0.41 26.73
CA ARG A 188 -16.90 -1.23 26.99
C ARG A 188 -15.66 -0.79 26.21
N ALA A 189 -14.55 -0.89 26.92
CA ALA A 189 -13.19 -0.55 26.53
C ALA A 189 -12.63 -1.42 25.39
N GLU A 190 -12.09 -0.76 24.35
CA GLU A 190 -10.94 -1.23 23.55
C GLU A 190 -10.30 -0.12 22.66
N CYS A 191 -10.54 1.17 22.95
CA CYS A 191 -9.85 2.28 22.27
C CYS A 191 -8.45 2.53 22.86
N LEU A 192 -7.53 1.60 22.62
CA LEU A 192 -6.10 1.91 22.63
C LEU A 192 -5.57 1.86 21.19
N PHE A 193 -6.24 2.58 20.28
CA PHE A 193 -5.67 2.91 18.99
C PHE A 193 -4.80 4.16 19.18
N LEU A 194 -3.52 3.93 19.42
CA LEU A 194 -2.50 4.86 18.96
C LEU A 194 -2.74 4.99 17.45
N THR A 195 -3.38 6.09 17.04
CA THR A 195 -3.74 6.32 15.65
C THR A 195 -2.46 6.19 14.85
N VAL A 196 -2.44 5.29 13.86
CA VAL A 196 -1.25 4.99 13.05
C VAL A 196 -0.62 6.29 12.49
N GLY A 197 -1.42 7.34 12.31
CA GLY A 197 -1.00 8.69 11.96
C GLY A 197 -0.14 9.44 13.01
N GLU A 198 -0.38 9.26 14.31
CA GLU A 198 0.48 9.83 15.37
C GLU A 198 1.81 9.08 15.45
N ALA A 199 1.80 7.75 15.31
CA ALA A 199 3.02 6.94 15.27
C ALA A 199 3.91 7.29 14.06
N VAL A 200 3.30 7.51 12.89
CA VAL A 200 4.01 7.92 11.66
C VAL A 200 4.47 9.38 11.71
N SER A 201 3.65 10.30 12.25
CA SER A 201 4.04 11.71 12.42
C SER A 201 5.19 11.88 13.41
N PHE A 202 5.15 11.19 14.56
CA PHE A 202 6.23 11.21 15.55
C PHE A 202 7.56 10.71 14.97
N HIS A 203 7.52 9.69 14.09
CA HIS A 203 8.73 9.20 13.42
C HIS A 203 9.22 10.11 12.29
N LEU A 204 8.33 10.71 11.49
CA LEU A 204 8.70 11.70 10.46
C LEU A 204 9.31 12.97 11.07
N GLN A 205 8.85 13.40 12.24
CA GLN A 205 9.43 14.53 12.98
C GLN A 205 10.83 14.22 13.51
N ASN A 206 11.05 13.00 14.02
CA ASN A 206 12.38 12.55 14.45
C ASN A 206 13.38 12.44 13.29
N VAL A 207 12.91 12.10 12.08
CA VAL A 207 13.75 12.07 10.88
C VAL A 207 14.10 13.47 10.36
N LYS A 208 13.23 14.48 10.55
CA LYS A 208 13.57 15.88 10.26
C LYS A 208 14.55 16.49 11.27
N SER A 209 14.59 16.01 12.50
CA SER A 209 15.51 16.50 13.54
C SER A 209 16.95 15.99 13.41
N PHE A 210 17.21 15.08 12.44
CA PHE A 210 18.54 14.51 12.15
C PHE A 210 19.18 15.05 10.86
N VAL A 211 18.56 16.07 10.24
CA VAL A 211 19.15 16.87 9.16
C VAL A 211 19.69 18.17 9.74
#